data_AF-A0A920BJK5-F1
#
_entry.id   AF-A0A920BJK5-F1
#
_cell.length_a   1.000
_cell.length_b   1.000
_cell.length_c   1.000
_cell.angle_alpha   90.00
_cell.angle_beta   90.00
_cell.angle_gamma   90.00
#
_symmetry.space_group_name_H-M   'P 1'
#
loop_
_entity.id
_entity.type
_entity.pdbx_description
1 polymer ?
#
loop_
_entity_poly.entity_id
_entity_poly.type
_entity_poly.pdbx_seq_one_letter_code
_entity_poly.pdbx_strand_id
1 'polypeptide(L)' 'MTARVDERTQTLISIVTLDNLVKGASGMAIQNANIAMGIEETLGLPIAGLYP' A
#
# COMPACT_ATOMS: atom_id res chain seq x y z
N MET A 1 -2.60 4.65 6.56
CA MET A 1 -3.28 3.81 7.57
C MET A 1 -3.70 4.70 8.72
N THR A 2 -4.93 4.55 9.20
CA THR A 2 -5.40 5.18 10.45
C THR A 2 -6.00 4.10 11.35
N ALA A 3 -5.89 4.28 12.65
CA ALA A 3 -6.49 3.37 13.63
C ALA A 3 -7.27 4.17 14.68
N ARG A 4 -8.38 3.60 15.16
CA ARG A 4 -9.24 4.14 16.21
C ARG A 4 -9.65 3.01 17.15
N VAL A 5 -9.85 3.31 18.43
CA VAL A 5 -10.34 2.35 19.41
C VAL A 5 -11.75 2.79 19.84
N ASP A 6 -12.74 1.89 19.73
CA ASP A 6 -14.05 2.06 20.36
C ASP A 6 -13.98 1.49 21.78
N GLU A 7 -13.87 2.37 22.78
CA GLU A 7 -13.75 1.97 24.19
C GLU A 7 -15.01 1.29 24.73
N ARG A 8 -16.20 1.60 24.20
CA ARG A 8 -17.46 0.99 24.66
C ARG A 8 -17.51 -0.51 24.34
N THR A 9 -16.92 -0.90 23.21
CA THR A 9 -16.92 -2.28 22.72
C THR A 9 -15.56 -2.96 22.84
N GLN A 10 -14.54 -2.23 23.28
CA GLN A 10 -13.14 -2.69 23.30
C GLN A 10 -12.65 -3.13 21.91
N THR A 11 -13.11 -2.47 20.84
CA THR A 11 -12.79 -2.83 19.45
C THR A 11 -11.75 -1.90 18.86
N LEU A 12 -10.68 -2.46 18.28
CA LEU A 12 -9.73 -1.74 17.43
C LEU A 12 -10.21 -1.72 15.98
N ILE A 13 -10.40 -0.54 15.41
CA ILE A 13 -10.77 -0.34 14.00
C ILE A 13 -9.55 0.24 13.27
N SER A 14 -9.03 -0.51 12.30
CA SER A 14 -7.95 -0.08 11.41
C SER A 14 -8.48 0.14 10.00
N ILE A 15 -8.20 1.31 9.42
CA ILE A 15 -8.61 1.69 8.06
C ILE A 15 -7.35 1.86 7.19
N VAL A 16 -7.35 1.14 6.08
CA VAL A 16 -6.27 1.17 5.07
C VAL A 16 -6.91 1.36 3.71
N THR A 17 -6.29 2.22 2.90
CA THR A 17 -6.65 2.45 1.50
C THR A 17 -5.42 2.20 0.63
N LEU A 18 -5.66 1.64 -0.55
CA LEU A 18 -4.66 1.44 -1.60
C LEU A 18 -5.35 1.46 -2.96
N ASP A 19 -4.58 1.69 -4.01
CA ASP A 19 -5.01 1.41 -5.38
C ASP A 19 -4.94 -0.11 -5.61
N ASN A 20 -6.08 -0.73 -5.95
CA ASN A 20 -6.20 -2.18 -6.08
C ASN A 20 -5.43 -2.74 -7.28
N LEU A 21 -5.13 -1.92 -8.30
CA LEU A 21 -4.37 -2.34 -9.47
C LEU A 21 -2.89 -2.01 -9.33
N VAL A 22 -2.52 -0.95 -8.63
CA VAL A 22 -1.10 -0.62 -8.37
C VAL A 22 -0.61 -1.41 -7.16
N LYS A 23 -0.83 -0.92 -5.94
CA LYS A 23 -0.28 -1.58 -4.74
C LYS A 23 -1.00 -2.90 -4.43
N GLY A 24 -2.24 -3.07 -4.89
CA GLY A 24 -2.99 -4.33 -4.76
C GLY A 24 -2.65 -5.40 -5.80
N ALA A 25 -1.97 -5.05 -6.91
CA ALA A 25 -1.65 -6.00 -7.98
C ALA A 25 -0.31 -5.70 -8.70
N SER A 26 -0.34 -5.00 -9.84
CA SER A 26 0.81 -4.90 -10.76
C SER A 26 1.97 -4.11 -10.16
N GLY A 27 1.70 -3.05 -9.42
CA GLY A 27 2.72 -2.29 -8.69
C GLY A 27 3.44 -3.14 -7.63
N MET A 28 2.72 -4.01 -6.92
CA MET A 28 3.35 -4.96 -5.99
C MET A 28 4.19 -6.01 -6.74
N ALA A 29 3.74 -6.48 -7.91
CA ALA A 29 4.50 -7.40 -8.74
C ALA A 29 5.83 -6.79 -9.21
N ILE A 30 5.81 -5.54 -9.67
CA ILE A 30 7.02 -4.79 -10.05
C ILE A 30 7.92 -4.57 -8.84
N GLN A 31 7.37 -4.20 -7.69
CA GLN A 31 8.15 -4.01 -6.47
C GLN A 31 8.91 -5.28 -6.06
N ASN A 32 8.23 -6.43 -6.11
CA ASN A 32 8.85 -7.73 -5.83
C ASN A 32 9.89 -8.10 -6.89
N ALA A 33 9.63 -7.80 -8.16
CA ALA A 33 10.59 -8.03 -9.25
C ALA A 33 11.86 -7.17 -9.07
N ASN A 34 11.70 -5.90 -8.67
CA ASN A 34 12.83 -5.01 -8.39
C ASN A 34 13.73 -5.60 -7.30
N ILE A 35 13.15 -6.05 -6.19
CA ILE A 35 13.88 -6.73 -5.12
C ILE A 35 14.56 -8.00 -5.63
N ALA A 36 13.86 -8.85 -6.39
CA ALA A 36 14.40 -10.09 -6.94
C ALA A 36 15.56 -9.87 -7.91
N MET A 37 15.56 -8.75 -8.64
CA MET A 37 16.61 -8.35 -9.58
C MET A 37 17.75 -7.57 -8.90
N GLY A 38 17.65 -7.27 -7.61
CA GLY A 38 18.66 -6.50 -6.88
C GLY A 38 18.74 -5.03 -7.29
N ILE A 39 17.66 -4.48 -7.85
CA ILE A 39 17.54 -3.07 -8.20
C ILE A 39 16.68 -2.33 -7.18
N GLU A 40 16.63 -1.00 -7.28
CA GLU A 40 15.90 -0.15 -6.33
C GLU A 40 14.41 -0.57 -6.27
N GLU A 41 13.91 -0.89 -5.07
CA GLU A 41 12.54 -1.37 -4.85
C GLU A 41 11.48 -0.43 -5.45
N THR A 42 11.72 0.88 -5.37
CA THR A 42 10.83 1.96 -5.84
C THR A 42 10.97 2.29 -7.33
N LEU A 43 11.87 1.62 -8.06
CA LEU A 43 12.10 1.89 -9.48
C LEU A 43 10.80 1.66 -10.29
N GLY A 44 10.34 2.71 -10.97
CA GLY A 44 9.12 2.68 -11.78
C GLY A 44 7.81 2.71 -10.98
N LEU A 45 7.86 2.95 -9.66
CA LEU A 45 6.69 3.01 -8.77
C LEU A 45 6.49 4.41 -8.19
N PRO A 46 5.72 5.29 -8.84
CA PRO A 46 5.44 6.62 -8.31
C PRO A 46 4.65 6.53 -7.00
N ILE A 47 5.04 7.35 -6.02
CA ILE A 47 4.40 7.40 -4.68
C ILE A 47 3.15 8.29 -4.70
N ALA A 48 3.13 9.30 -5.58
CA ALA A 48 2.00 10.21 -5.72
C ALA A 48 0.86 9.53 -6.50
N GLY A 49 -0.35 9.55 -5.92
CA GLY A 49 -1.57 9.15 -6.62
C GLY A 49 -1.97 10.19 -7.66
N LEU A 50 -2.66 9.75 -8.71
CA LEU A 50 -3.35 10.64 -9.63
C LEU A 50 -4.68 11.08 -8.99
N TYR A 51 -4.90 12.39 -8.92
CA TYR A 51 -6.16 12.98 -8.46
C TYR A 51 -6.35 14.35 -9.12
N PRO A 52 -7.56 14.71 -9.57
CA PRO A 52 -8.74 13.85 -9.71
C PRO A 52 -8.55 12.74 -10.76
#